data_AF-A0A7R9JM35-F1
#
_entry.id   AF-A0A7R9JM35-F1
#
_cell.length_a   1.000
_cell.length_b   1.000
_cell.length_c   1.000
_cell.angle_alpha   90.00
_cell.angle_beta   90.00
_cell.angle_gamma   90.00
#
_symmetry.space_group_name_H-M   'P 1'
#
loop_
_entity.id
_entity.type
_entity.pdbx_description
1 polymer ?
#
loop_
_entity_poly.entity_id
_entity_poly.type
_entity_poly.pdbx_seq_one_letter_code
_entity_poly.pdbx_strand_id
1 'polypeptide(L)'
;ASGNMGHQHLGPPHCLVTGEKYESVTMDNGYNKYMMLKVRGVSQGDFGSYKCVAKNSLGETDGLIKLDEIPAPSTTSTFTATAVTTPISSRKK
;
A
#
# COMPACT_ATOMS: atom_id res chain seq x y z
N ALA A 1 9.56 -8.55 -25.25
CA ALA A 1 10.10 -8.45 -23.88
C ALA A 1 9.17 -9.19 -22.93
N SER A 2 9.72 -10.01 -22.04
CA SER A 2 9.00 -10.55 -20.88
C SER A 2 9.26 -9.61 -19.71
N GLY A 3 8.23 -9.18 -18.99
CA GLY A 3 8.45 -8.38 -17.80
C GLY A 3 7.62 -8.88 -16.63
N ASN A 4 8.08 -8.60 -15.43
CA ASN A 4 7.43 -8.98 -14.19
C ASN A 4 7.50 -7.81 -13.18
N MET A 5 6.43 -7.56 -12.44
CA MET A 5 6.34 -6.44 -11.48
C MET A 5 6.02 -6.97 -10.09
N GLY A 6 6.94 -6.85 -9.13
CA GLY A 6 6.76 -7.42 -7.80
C GLY A 6 7.21 -6.58 -6.61
N HIS A 7 6.71 -6.93 -5.42
CA HIS A 7 7.10 -6.31 -4.15
C HIS A 7 8.49 -6.80 -3.74
N GLN A 8 9.43 -5.88 -3.54
CA GLN A 8 10.78 -6.21 -3.04
C GLN A 8 10.79 -6.10 -1.52
N HIS A 9 10.65 -7.22 -0.83
CA HIS A 9 11.07 -7.33 0.56
C HIS A 9 12.55 -7.74 0.60
N LEU A 10 13.30 -7.30 1.63
CA LEU A 10 14.70 -7.69 1.86
C LEU A 10 14.83 -9.21 2.00
N GLY A 11 15.05 -9.91 0.88
CA GLY A 11 15.09 -11.37 0.77
C GLY A 11 15.16 -11.80 -0.70
N PRO A 12 15.52 -13.07 -1.00
CA PRO A 12 15.71 -13.54 -2.37
C PRO A 12 14.41 -13.35 -3.19
N PRO A 13 14.50 -13.20 -4.53
CA PRO A 13 13.40 -12.74 -5.36
C PRO A 13 12.23 -13.71 -5.27
N HIS A 14 11.25 -13.37 -4.45
CA HIS A 14 10.03 -14.14 -4.32
C HIS A 14 9.21 -13.84 -5.58
N CYS A 15 9.17 -14.82 -6.49
CA CYS A 15 8.23 -14.83 -7.61
C CYS A 15 6.83 -14.54 -7.05
N LEU A 16 6.18 -13.51 -7.59
CA LEU A 16 4.87 -13.10 -7.12
C LEU A 16 3.93 -14.27 -7.26
N VAL A 17 3.42 -14.73 -6.13
CA VAL A 17 2.31 -15.66 -6.09
C VAL A 17 1.11 -14.90 -6.64
N THR A 18 0.74 -15.19 -7.89
CA THR A 18 -0.56 -14.81 -8.44
C THR A 18 -1.61 -15.46 -7.55
N GLY A 19 -2.37 -14.65 -6.82
CA GLY A 19 -3.32 -15.11 -5.81
C GLY A 19 -4.41 -14.07 -5.55
N GLU A 20 -5.29 -14.33 -4.57
CA GLU A 20 -6.42 -13.44 -4.30
C GLU A 20 -6.00 -12.00 -3.91
N LYS A 21 -4.82 -11.86 -3.29
CA LYS A 21 -4.27 -10.58 -2.84
C LYS A 21 -3.52 -9.82 -3.93
N TYR A 22 -2.65 -10.50 -4.68
CA TYR A 22 -1.81 -9.89 -5.72
C TYR A 22 -2.15 -10.48 -7.08
N GLU A 23 -2.62 -9.64 -7.98
CA GLU A 23 -3.01 -10.00 -9.33
C GLU A 23 -2.12 -9.27 -10.33
N SER A 24 -1.32 -10.03 -11.09
CA SER A 24 -0.47 -9.49 -12.14
C SER A 24 -1.13 -9.65 -13.50
N VAL A 25 -1.26 -8.55 -14.24
CA VAL A 25 -1.78 -8.53 -15.62
C VAL A 25 -0.69 -8.02 -16.55
N THR A 26 -0.48 -8.72 -17.66
CA THR A 26 0.41 -8.28 -18.74
C THR A 26 -0.41 -8.15 -20.01
N MET A 27 -0.26 -7.02 -20.71
CA MET A 27 -0.94 -6.75 -21.97
C MET A 27 0.09 -6.43 -23.06
N ASP A 28 -0.08 -7.07 -24.21
CA ASP A 28 0.88 -7.02 -25.32
C ASP A 28 0.32 -6.15 -26.44
N ASN A 29 1.10 -5.16 -26.88
CA ASN A 29 0.77 -4.33 -28.04
C ASN A 29 2.01 -4.17 -28.94
N GLY A 30 2.30 -5.20 -29.74
CA GLY A 30 3.49 -5.28 -30.57
C GLY A 30 4.77 -5.32 -29.72
N TYR A 31 5.66 -4.34 -29.89
CA TYR A 31 6.87 -4.21 -29.08
C TYR A 31 6.61 -3.64 -27.68
N ASN A 32 5.46 -3.01 -27.46
CA ASN A 32 5.09 -2.42 -26.20
C ASN A 32 4.45 -3.46 -25.29
N LYS A 33 4.88 -3.48 -24.02
CA LYS A 33 4.37 -4.37 -22.97
C LYS A 33 3.83 -3.50 -21.85
N TYR A 34 2.57 -3.67 -21.49
CA TYR A 34 1.97 -3.04 -20.32
C TYR A 34 1.89 -4.05 -19.17
N MET A 35 2.45 -3.69 -18.01
CA MET A 35 2.45 -4.54 -16.82
C MET A 35 1.72 -3.83 -15.69
N MET A 36 0.81 -4.55 -15.05
CA MET A 36 0.01 -4.04 -13.94
C MET A 36 0.03 -5.04 -12.78
N LEU A 37 0.30 -4.56 -11.56
CA LEU A 37 0.14 -5.31 -10.33
C LEU A 37 -0.99 -4.70 -9.52
N LYS A 38 -2.05 -5.48 -9.29
CA LYS A 38 -3.18 -5.09 -8.46
C LYS A 38 -3.05 -5.74 -7.08
N VAL A 39 -3.06 -4.90 -6.04
CA VAL A 39 -3.04 -5.33 -4.63
C VAL A 39 -4.43 -5.14 -4.04
N ARG A 40 -5.05 -6.22 -3.55
CA ARG A 40 -6.38 -6.19 -2.91
C ARG A 40 -6.23 -6.22 -1.39
N GLY A 41 -7.05 -5.44 -0.67
CA GLY A 41 -7.01 -5.40 0.79
C GLY A 41 -5.65 -4.95 1.33
N VAL A 42 -5.21 -3.74 0.94
CA VAL A 42 -3.92 -3.17 1.34
C VAL A 42 -3.80 -3.15 2.86
N SER A 43 -2.67 -3.65 3.35
CA SER A 43 -2.28 -3.75 4.75
C SER A 43 -0.90 -3.15 4.93
N GLN A 44 -0.46 -2.97 6.18
CA GLN A 44 0.81 -2.30 6.47
C GLN A 44 2.03 -2.96 5.82
N GLY A 45 1.98 -4.29 5.59
CA GLY A 45 3.06 -5.03 4.93
C GLY A 45 3.12 -4.88 3.41
N ASP A 46 2.14 -4.22 2.80
CA ASP A 46 2.09 -3.95 1.35
C ASP A 46 2.78 -2.64 0.98
N PHE A 47 2.98 -1.74 1.94
CA PHE A 47 3.72 -0.50 1.71
C PHE A 47 5.21 -0.81 1.60
N GLY A 48 5.88 -0.13 0.67
CA GLY A 48 7.26 -0.43 0.36
C GLY A 48 7.59 -0.19 -1.11
N SER A 49 8.67 -0.84 -1.54
CA SER A 49 9.19 -0.67 -2.89
C SER A 49 8.86 -1.87 -3.78
N TYR A 50 8.31 -1.57 -4.94
CA TYR A 50 7.99 -2.52 -5.99
C TYR A 50 8.98 -2.36 -7.13
N LYS A 51 9.46 -3.48 -7.68
CA LYS A 51 10.37 -3.50 -8.83
C LYS A 51 9.64 -4.03 -10.05
N CYS A 52 9.70 -3.25 -11.12
CA CYS A 52 9.32 -3.67 -12.45
C CYS A 52 10.59 -4.06 -13.19
N VAL A 53 10.65 -5.28 -13.73
CA VAL A 53 11.78 -5.77 -14.52
C VAL A 53 11.30 -6.03 -15.94
N ALA A 54 11.92 -5.38 -16.91
CA ALA A 54 11.70 -5.61 -18.34
C ALA A 54 12.92 -6.35 -18.92
N LYS A 55 12.68 -7.55 -19.46
CA LYS A 55 13.72 -8.42 -20.01
C LYS A 55 13.46 -8.74 -21.47
N ASN A 56 14.49 -8.64 -22.30
CA ASN A 56 14.51 -9.14 -23.66
C ASN A 56 15.80 -9.95 -23.90
N SER A 57 16.01 -10.43 -25.12
CA SER A 57 17.21 -11.19 -25.47
C SER A 57 18.51 -10.37 -25.45
N LEU A 58 18.41 -9.04 -25.49
CA LEU A 58 19.55 -8.11 -25.50
C LEU A 58 19.94 -7.65 -24.10
N GLY A 59 19.05 -7.80 -23.11
CA GLY A 59 19.34 -7.38 -21.74
C GLY A 59 18.11 -7.24 -20.84
N GLU A 60 18.34 -6.57 -19.73
CA GLU A 60 17.38 -6.35 -18.66
C GLU A 60 17.42 -4.87 -18.23
N THR A 61 16.26 -4.31 -17.90
CA THR A 61 16.12 -2.97 -17.33
C THR A 61 15.11 -3.02 -16.20
N ASP A 62 15.37 -2.30 -15.11
CA ASP A 62 14.47 -2.24 -13.97
C ASP A 62 14.02 -0.83 -13.60
N GLY A 63 12.84 -0.76 -12.99
CA GLY A 63 12.25 0.46 -12.44
C GLY A 63 11.71 0.23 -11.04
N LEU A 64 11.85 1.23 -10.16
CA LEU A 64 11.41 1.19 -8.76
C LEU A 64 10.17 2.07 -8.57
N ILE A 65 9.15 1.53 -7.92
CA ILE A 65 7.89 2.21 -7.57
C ILE A 65 7.75 2.17 -6.06
N LYS A 66 7.48 3.30 -5.41
CA LYS A 66 7.27 3.36 -3.95
C LYS A 66 5.78 3.52 -3.65
N LEU A 67 5.23 2.65 -2.80
CA LEU A 67 3.88 2.74 -2.29
C LEU A 67 3.92 3.23 -0.84
N ASP A 68 3.38 4.42 -0.62
CA ASP A 68 3.30 5.07 0.70
C ASP A 68 1.85 5.13 1.19
N GLU A 69 1.67 5.14 2.51
CA GLU A 69 0.38 5.33 3.14
C GLU A 69 -0.02 6.80 3.11
N ILE A 70 -1.28 7.07 2.74
CA ILE A 70 -1.87 8.40 2.89
C ILE A 70 -2.73 8.34 4.15
N PRO A 71 -2.42 9.14 5.19
CA PRO A 71 -3.23 9.15 6.39
C PRO A 71 -4.66 9.56 6.05
N ALA A 72 -5.64 8.85 6.61
CA ALA A 72 -7.03 9.23 6.48
C ALA A 72 -7.24 10.65 7.04
N PRO A 73 -8.08 11.49 6.41
CA PRO A 73 -8.47 12.76 7.00
C PRO A 73 -9.14 12.47 8.35
N SER A 74 -8.51 12.94 9.43
CA SER A 74 -9.04 12.78 10.78
C SER A 74 -10.37 13.50 10.88
N THR A 75 -11.47 12.75 11.03
CA THR A 75 -12.73 13.33 11.49
C THR A 75 -12.54 13.66 12.96
N THR A 76 -12.31 14.94 13.28
CA THR A 76 -12.29 15.44 14.65
C THR A 76 -13.63 15.15 15.30
N SER A 77 -13.74 14.06 16.07
CA SER A 77 -14.85 13.87 16.99
C SER A 77 -14.69 14.88 18.12
N THR A 78 -15.40 16.00 18.00
CA THR A 78 -15.57 16.99 19.05
C THR A 78 -16.25 16.31 20.24
N PHE A 79 -15.49 15.91 21.25
CA PHE A 79 -16.05 15.56 22.55
C PHE A 79 -16.54 16.86 23.20
N THR A 80 -17.85 17.08 23.23
CA THR A 80 -18.48 18.16 24.00
C THR A 80 -18.22 17.91 25.49
N ALA A 81 -17.32 18.68 26.09
CA ALA A 81 -17.14 18.67 27.53
C ALA A 81 -18.39 19.26 28.19
N THR A 82 -19.26 18.40 28.71
CA THR A 82 -20.39 18.81 29.55
C THR A 82 -19.81 19.35 30.86
N ALA A 83 -19.83 20.67 31.03
CA ALA A 83 -19.55 21.30 32.31
C ALA A 83 -20.59 20.81 33.33
N VAL A 84 -20.20 19.87 34.20
CA VAL A 84 -21.00 19.47 35.35
C VAL A 84 -20.86 20.55 36.41
N THR A 85 -21.82 21.47 36.44
CA THR A 85 -22.05 22.42 37.52
C THR A 85 -22.33 21.64 38.81
N THR A 86 -21.36 21.58 39.71
CA THR A 86 -21.56 21.06 41.07
C THR A 86 -22.47 22.00 41.87
N PRO A 87 -23.57 21.52 42.47
CA PRO A 87 -24.36 22.32 43.40
C PRO A 87 -23.63 22.50 44.75
N ILE A 88 -23.65 23.74 45.24
CA ILE A 88 -23.21 24.12 46.58
C ILE A 88 -24.16 23.52 47.62
N SER A 89 -23.67 22.73 48.58
CA SER A 89 -24.30 22.58 49.91
C SER A 89 -23.36 21.99 50.97
N SER A 90 -22.99 22.86 51.92
CA SER A 90 -22.96 22.66 53.39
C SER A 90 -22.47 21.33 53.99
N ARG A 91 -21.34 21.36 54.71
CA ARG A 91 -21.22 20.64 56.00
C ARG A 91 -20.23 21.29 56.97
N LYS A 92 -20.78 21.64 58.12
CA LYS A 92 -20.18 22.19 59.34
C LYS A 92 -19.53 21.09 60.16
N LYS A 93 -18.30 21.30 60.63
CA LYS A 93 -17.87 20.96 61.99
C LYS A 93 -16.64 21.78 62.38
#